data_AF-A0A9D0W2J2-F1
#
_entry.id   AF-A0A9D0W2J2-F1
#
_cell.length_a   1.000
_cell.length_b   1.000
_cell.length_c   1.000
_cell.angle_alpha   90.00
_cell.angle_beta   90.00
_cell.angle_gamma   90.00
#
_symmetry.space_group_name_H-M   'P 1'
#
loop_
_entity.id
_entity.type
_entity.pdbx_description
1 polymer ?
#
loop_
_entity_poly.entity_id
_entity_poly.type
_entity_poly.pdbx_seq_one_letter_code
_entity_poly.pdbx_strand_id
1 'polypeptide(L)'
;MRRAVSRLLLATLLAVAGSPLQAAKKKPQQVQDLHYGEVLFHFYSEDYFTAITHLMAARERGQLPHHADEAELLLGGLQLSYGMHREAEKQFQGILDTQADRDTRNRVWYYLTKIAYQRGLYEDAREALARIDKPRDKQLRAELAVMDANIRMALGENAEAAEALKKARAPEGWREYLRINRGIALLRAGDIEQGRATLDKLGKADAGSEELRALRDRANLGLGYQLLKAGKADQARTYLERVRLGGPFMQAALLGAGWADAESGDYQRALTPWLALLDQTSYDPPVQEAHLAVPYAFARLGEQQRAIHFYEQAIGYFDAQQQEIEQAIASVRSGLMLQLLAQADTGISGGWLHANPTLEGVPAGRYLVDVLAGHDFQESLKDYRDLGYLEKLLQERLASIDLFHDMVDTRRLAYEKNAPRIRARLEQNEAAALQDTWNRYRERLQAARRSGDPMALATLKEQQQWERLQQVQATLETLPANARLDRIRDKARWLQGVLYWQIQADQRQRLWDIDKRLQALETGIDEARRRHARLLGALDEVRAGFDGYDSRIEALRQRILDLLPAIRQARTGTSEHLQRLALQELEVRKQRLVSYRSQARYALARNYDLLARQQPEAAP
;
A
#
# COMPACT_ATOMS: atom_id res chain seq x y z
N MET A 1 22.27 16.39 9.23
CA MET A 1 21.37 17.54 9.52
C MET A 1 20.45 17.90 8.35
N ARG A 2 20.90 17.89 7.08
CA ARG A 2 20.05 18.15 5.89
C ARG A 2 18.82 17.22 5.72
N ARG A 3 18.87 15.97 6.20
CA ARG A 3 17.74 15.01 6.15
C ARG A 3 16.60 15.28 7.15
N ALA A 4 16.85 16.06 8.22
CA ALA A 4 15.84 16.36 9.24
C ALA A 4 15.06 17.64 8.92
N VAL A 5 15.72 18.60 8.25
CA VAL A 5 15.16 19.93 7.93
C VAL A 5 14.04 19.85 6.87
N SER A 6 14.09 18.87 5.96
CA SER A 6 13.06 18.72 4.91
C SER A 6 11.79 18.00 5.36
N ARG A 7 11.78 17.31 6.52
CA ARG A 7 10.55 16.79 7.14
C ARG A 7 9.68 17.90 7.75
N LEU A 8 10.26 19.08 8.01
CA LEU A 8 9.61 20.19 8.73
C LEU A 8 8.83 21.14 7.83
N LEU A 9 9.17 21.25 6.54
CA LEU A 9 8.41 22.07 5.60
C LEU A 9 7.04 21.43 5.28
N LEU A 10 6.98 20.10 5.15
CA LEU A 10 5.71 19.37 5.01
C LEU A 10 4.84 19.43 6.28
N ALA A 11 5.44 19.35 7.47
CA ALA A 11 4.70 19.26 8.73
C ALA A 11 3.88 20.52 9.09
N THR A 12 4.12 21.67 8.43
CA THR A 12 3.51 22.94 8.81
C THR A 12 2.22 23.29 8.05
N LEU A 13 1.87 22.52 7.00
CA LEU A 13 0.51 22.49 6.40
C LEU A 13 -0.20 21.14 6.64
N LEU A 14 0.51 20.11 7.11
CA LEU A 14 0.00 18.76 7.37
C LEU A 14 -0.20 18.41 8.86
N ALA A 15 -0.62 19.36 9.70
CA ALA A 15 -1.15 19.01 11.03
C ALA A 15 -2.48 18.19 10.97
N VAL A 16 -2.93 17.79 9.77
CA VAL A 16 -4.04 16.85 9.52
C VAL A 16 -3.52 15.45 9.10
N ALA A 17 -2.21 15.28 8.86
CA ALA A 17 -1.60 13.96 8.70
C ALA A 17 -1.21 13.36 10.06
N GLY A 18 -2.16 13.29 10.98
CA GLY A 18 -2.16 12.15 11.90
C GLY A 18 -2.14 10.91 11.03
N SER A 19 -1.00 10.22 10.97
CA SER A 19 -0.85 9.00 10.20
C SER A 19 -2.00 8.06 10.58
N PRO A 20 -2.70 7.41 9.63
CA PRO A 20 -3.73 6.42 9.92
C PRO A 20 -3.24 5.32 10.90
N LEU A 21 -1.91 5.17 11.01
CA LEU A 21 -1.16 4.31 11.91
C LEU A 21 -1.44 4.48 13.41
N GLN A 22 -1.90 5.64 13.91
CA GLN A 22 -2.06 5.81 15.37
C GLN A 22 -3.36 5.19 15.91
N ALA A 23 -4.41 5.10 15.07
CA ALA A 23 -5.68 4.43 15.42
C ALA A 23 -5.60 2.89 15.31
N ALA A 24 -4.61 2.36 14.60
CA ALA A 24 -4.33 0.92 14.47
C ALA A 24 -3.36 0.37 15.53
N LYS A 25 -2.96 1.17 16.54
CA LYS A 25 -2.02 0.75 17.59
C LYS A 25 -2.62 -0.11 18.71
N LYS A 26 -3.94 -0.30 18.75
CA LYS A 26 -4.49 -1.41 19.53
C LYS A 26 -4.18 -2.69 18.75
N LYS A 27 -3.08 -3.36 19.10
CA LYS A 27 -2.80 -4.73 18.63
C LYS A 27 -4.10 -5.53 18.81
N PRO A 28 -4.61 -6.22 17.78
CA PRO A 28 -5.74 -7.12 17.97
C PRO A 28 -5.38 -8.06 19.13
N GLN A 29 -6.28 -8.14 20.11
CA GLN A 29 -6.23 -9.20 21.10
C GLN A 29 -6.45 -10.51 20.33
N GLN A 30 -5.33 -11.11 19.92
CA GLN A 30 -5.23 -12.35 19.13
C GLN A 30 -5.80 -12.23 17.70
N VAL A 31 -4.92 -12.24 16.69
CA VAL A 31 -5.33 -12.44 15.29
C VAL A 31 -5.83 -13.87 15.14
N GLN A 32 -7.10 -14.05 14.79
CA GLN A 32 -7.76 -15.36 14.69
C GLN A 32 -7.80 -15.86 13.24
N ASP A 33 -7.97 -14.94 12.28
CA ASP A 33 -7.95 -15.27 10.87
C ASP A 33 -6.55 -15.04 10.28
N LEU A 34 -5.95 -16.11 9.73
CA LEU A 34 -4.60 -16.08 9.15
C LEU A 34 -4.45 -15.00 8.07
N HIS A 35 -5.44 -14.91 7.16
CA HIS A 35 -5.44 -13.93 6.07
C HIS A 35 -5.55 -12.49 6.57
N TYR A 36 -6.26 -12.27 7.69
CA TYR A 36 -6.27 -10.95 8.33
C TYR A 36 -4.88 -10.61 8.89
N GLY A 37 -4.19 -11.58 9.49
CA GLY A 37 -2.80 -11.40 9.95
C GLY A 37 -1.81 -11.07 8.83
N GLU A 38 -1.95 -11.73 7.69
CA GLU A 38 -1.17 -11.44 6.48
C GLU A 38 -1.42 -10.00 5.99
N VAL A 39 -2.68 -9.58 5.90
CA VAL A 39 -3.03 -8.20 5.53
C VAL A 39 -2.43 -7.19 6.50
N LEU A 40 -2.48 -7.46 7.80
CA LEU A 40 -1.86 -6.61 8.81
C LEU A 40 -0.34 -6.53 8.64
N PHE A 41 0.32 -7.63 8.27
CA PHE A 41 1.76 -7.62 7.97
C PHE A 41 2.09 -6.66 6.83
N HIS A 42 1.36 -6.72 5.70
CA HIS A 42 1.56 -5.80 4.59
C HIS A 42 1.22 -4.36 4.97
N PHE A 43 0.14 -4.14 5.71
CA PHE A 43 -0.24 -2.82 6.21
C PHE A 43 0.85 -2.18 7.08
N TYR A 44 1.40 -2.92 8.06
CA TYR A 44 2.48 -2.40 8.91
C TYR A 44 3.83 -2.31 8.19
N SER A 45 4.00 -3.00 7.06
CA SER A 45 5.15 -2.87 6.16
C SER A 45 4.96 -1.75 5.13
N GLU A 46 3.85 -0.99 5.23
CA GLU A 46 3.49 0.11 4.32
C GLU A 46 3.24 -0.33 2.86
N ASP A 47 3.00 -1.62 2.65
CA ASP A 47 2.63 -2.23 1.37
C ASP A 47 1.12 -2.22 1.18
N TYR A 48 0.57 -1.02 1.03
CA TYR A 48 -0.88 -0.81 1.04
C TYR A 48 -1.58 -1.44 -0.15
N PHE A 49 -0.99 -1.41 -1.35
CA PHE A 49 -1.59 -2.05 -2.51
C PHE A 49 -1.77 -3.57 -2.32
N THR A 50 -0.73 -4.25 -1.82
CA THR A 50 -0.82 -5.70 -1.53
C THR A 50 -1.80 -5.97 -0.41
N ALA A 51 -1.79 -5.16 0.65
CA ALA A 51 -2.77 -5.27 1.73
C ALA A 51 -4.22 -5.15 1.21
N ILE A 52 -4.51 -4.16 0.35
CA ILE A 52 -5.83 -3.96 -0.27
C ILE A 52 -6.23 -5.19 -1.09
N THR A 53 -5.36 -5.63 -2.01
CA THR A 53 -5.68 -6.73 -2.93
C THR A 53 -5.87 -8.05 -2.21
N HIS A 54 -5.04 -8.36 -1.22
CA HIS A 54 -5.16 -9.58 -0.42
C HIS A 54 -6.40 -9.54 0.48
N LEU A 55 -6.71 -8.38 1.08
CA LEU A 55 -7.92 -8.21 1.89
C LEU A 55 -9.19 -8.38 1.05
N MET A 56 -9.23 -7.78 -0.14
CA MET A 56 -10.34 -7.95 -1.08
C MET A 56 -10.52 -9.42 -1.49
N ALA A 57 -9.43 -10.13 -1.78
CA ALA A 57 -9.47 -11.54 -2.15
C ALA A 57 -9.93 -12.44 -0.98
N ALA A 58 -9.42 -12.20 0.23
CA ALA A 58 -9.84 -12.94 1.43
C ALA A 58 -11.32 -12.72 1.74
N ARG A 59 -11.82 -11.48 1.57
CA ARG A 59 -13.23 -11.14 1.70
C ARG A 59 -14.09 -11.89 0.69
N GLU A 60 -13.74 -11.85 -0.60
CA GLU A 60 -14.49 -12.53 -1.67
C GLU A 60 -14.57 -14.04 -1.44
N ARG A 61 -13.55 -14.63 -0.82
CA ARG A 61 -13.47 -16.06 -0.49
C ARG A 61 -14.10 -16.43 0.87
N GLY A 62 -14.64 -15.46 1.62
CA GLY A 62 -15.23 -15.71 2.94
C GLY A 62 -14.20 -16.16 4.00
N GLN A 63 -12.94 -15.71 3.88
CA GLN A 63 -11.83 -16.16 4.72
C GLN A 63 -11.56 -15.26 5.94
N LEU A 64 -12.52 -14.40 6.30
CA LEU A 64 -12.44 -13.43 7.40
C LEU A 64 -13.61 -13.56 8.41
N PRO A 65 -14.00 -14.78 8.82
CA PRO A 65 -15.20 -14.98 9.64
C PRO A 65 -15.14 -14.30 11.02
N HIS A 66 -13.95 -14.04 11.57
CA HIS A 66 -13.78 -13.44 12.91
C HIS A 66 -13.32 -11.99 12.88
N HIS A 67 -12.94 -11.45 11.71
CA HIS A 67 -12.41 -10.08 11.54
C HIS A 67 -13.14 -9.31 10.44
N ALA A 68 -14.41 -9.62 10.14
CA ALA A 68 -15.14 -9.01 9.04
C ALA A 68 -15.30 -7.48 9.22
N ASP A 69 -15.72 -7.02 10.39
CA ASP A 69 -15.94 -5.58 10.64
C ASP A 69 -14.62 -4.81 10.65
N GLU A 70 -13.57 -5.38 11.28
CA GLU A 70 -12.24 -4.80 11.29
C GLU A 70 -11.60 -4.77 9.89
N ALA A 71 -11.88 -5.79 9.07
CA ALA A 71 -11.45 -5.84 7.67
C ALA A 71 -12.11 -4.74 6.85
N GLU A 72 -13.42 -4.52 7.00
CA GLU A 72 -14.14 -3.47 6.26
C GLU A 72 -13.62 -2.07 6.63
N LEU A 73 -13.35 -1.82 7.92
CA LEU A 73 -12.75 -0.56 8.38
C LEU A 73 -11.31 -0.39 7.87
N LEU A 74 -10.50 -1.44 7.95
CA LEU A 74 -9.12 -1.43 7.47
C LEU A 74 -9.07 -1.19 5.96
N LEU A 75 -9.95 -1.84 5.19
CA LEU A 75 -10.04 -1.65 3.75
C LEU A 75 -10.35 -0.20 3.39
N GLY A 76 -11.31 0.43 4.07
CA GLY A 76 -11.63 1.85 3.85
C GLY A 76 -10.44 2.77 4.19
N GLY A 77 -9.73 2.49 5.29
CA GLY A 77 -8.53 3.23 5.68
C GLY A 77 -7.37 3.06 4.70
N LEU A 78 -7.15 1.86 4.19
CA LEU A 78 -6.15 1.54 3.17
C LEU A 78 -6.49 2.23 1.85
N GLN A 79 -7.74 2.14 1.39
CA GLN A 79 -8.23 2.81 0.18
C GLN A 79 -8.05 4.33 0.28
N LEU A 80 -8.39 4.93 1.42
CA LEU A 80 -8.16 6.35 1.68
C LEU A 80 -6.67 6.70 1.60
N SER A 81 -5.82 5.90 2.23
CA SER A 81 -4.36 6.10 2.22
C SER A 81 -3.78 5.97 0.82
N TYR A 82 -4.38 5.13 -0.03
CA TYR A 82 -4.02 4.95 -1.43
C TYR A 82 -4.62 6.03 -2.35
N GLY A 83 -5.43 6.97 -1.86
CA GLY A 83 -6.05 8.03 -2.67
C GLY A 83 -7.40 7.64 -3.31
N MET A 84 -7.93 6.45 -3.01
CA MET A 84 -9.22 5.97 -3.52
C MET A 84 -10.39 6.56 -2.71
N HIS A 85 -10.53 7.88 -2.73
CA HIS A 85 -11.48 8.60 -1.87
C HIS A 85 -12.93 8.16 -2.07
N ARG A 86 -13.34 7.85 -3.32
CA ARG A 86 -14.72 7.45 -3.63
C ARG A 86 -15.03 6.05 -3.10
N GLU A 87 -14.11 5.11 -3.31
CA GLU A 87 -14.24 3.74 -2.83
C GLU A 87 -14.19 3.70 -1.30
N ALA A 88 -13.27 4.45 -0.69
CA ALA A 88 -13.20 4.60 0.76
C ALA A 88 -14.49 5.22 1.34
N GLU A 89 -15.02 6.27 0.71
CA GLU A 89 -16.29 6.88 1.12
C GLU A 89 -17.45 5.89 1.05
N LYS A 90 -17.59 5.16 -0.06
CA LYS A 90 -18.61 4.10 -0.20
C LYS A 90 -18.47 3.02 0.87
N GLN A 91 -17.23 2.59 1.11
CA GLN A 91 -16.90 1.59 2.12
C GLN A 91 -17.29 2.05 3.53
N PHE A 92 -16.95 3.29 3.87
CA PHE A 92 -17.28 3.92 5.14
C PHE A 92 -18.79 4.14 5.33
N GLN A 93 -19.51 4.59 4.30
CA GLN A 93 -20.97 4.71 4.35
C GLN A 93 -21.63 3.35 4.61
N GLY A 94 -21.17 2.28 3.95
CA GLY A 94 -21.68 0.93 4.20
C GLY A 94 -21.50 0.47 5.66
N ILE A 95 -20.41 0.85 6.33
CA ILE A 95 -20.20 0.56 7.76
C ILE A 95 -21.16 1.36 8.66
N LEU A 96 -21.58 2.56 8.25
CA LEU A 96 -22.54 3.36 9.00
C LEU A 96 -23.98 2.83 8.87
N ASP A 97 -24.29 2.18 7.76
CA ASP A 97 -25.60 1.57 7.50
C ASP A 97 -25.82 0.27 8.32
N THR A 98 -24.75 -0.34 8.82
CA THR A 98 -24.83 -1.49 9.74
C THR A 98 -24.90 -1.05 11.20
N GLN A 99 -25.24 -1.96 12.13
CA GLN A 99 -25.24 -1.67 13.58
C GLN A 99 -23.81 -1.63 14.16
N ALA A 100 -22.95 -0.78 13.61
CA ALA A 100 -21.60 -0.59 14.11
C ALA A 100 -21.59 0.03 15.52
N ASP A 101 -20.62 -0.39 16.34
CA ASP A 101 -20.44 0.15 17.67
C ASP A 101 -20.02 1.64 17.63
N ARG A 102 -20.09 2.31 18.79
CA ARG A 102 -19.84 3.74 18.89
C ARG A 102 -18.40 4.14 18.50
N ASP A 103 -17.39 3.35 18.85
CA ASP A 103 -15.99 3.66 18.50
C ASP A 103 -15.79 3.59 16.99
N THR A 104 -16.30 2.53 16.36
CA THR A 104 -16.24 2.34 14.91
C THR A 104 -16.94 3.47 14.16
N ARG A 105 -18.18 3.83 14.54
CA ARG A 105 -18.89 4.96 13.91
C ARG A 105 -18.12 6.28 14.01
N ASN A 106 -17.52 6.57 15.17
CA ASN A 106 -16.71 7.79 15.32
C ASN A 106 -15.46 7.79 14.44
N ARG A 107 -14.80 6.64 14.29
CA ARG A 107 -13.64 6.51 13.38
C ARG A 107 -14.05 6.72 11.93
N VAL A 108 -15.18 6.15 11.53
CA VAL A 108 -15.70 6.30 10.17
C VAL A 108 -16.02 7.77 9.89
N TRP A 109 -16.75 8.45 10.78
CA TRP A 109 -17.02 9.88 10.64
C TRP A 109 -15.75 10.74 10.64
N TYR A 110 -14.74 10.38 11.44
CA TYR A 110 -13.41 11.02 11.38
C TYR A 110 -12.79 10.90 9.98
N TYR A 111 -12.79 9.71 9.38
CA TYR A 111 -12.22 9.54 8.03
C TYR A 111 -13.04 10.23 6.95
N LEU A 112 -14.37 10.19 7.03
CA LEU A 112 -15.24 10.93 6.11
C LEU A 112 -15.01 12.44 6.19
N THR A 113 -14.79 12.97 7.41
CA THR A 113 -14.39 14.37 7.60
C THR A 113 -13.08 14.67 6.87
N LYS A 114 -12.07 13.79 6.97
CA LYS A 114 -10.77 13.97 6.28
C LYS A 114 -10.92 13.94 4.77
N ILE A 115 -11.69 12.98 4.25
CA ILE A 115 -11.98 12.86 2.82
C ILE A 115 -12.62 14.14 2.29
N ALA A 116 -13.68 14.63 2.96
CA ALA A 116 -14.39 15.84 2.56
C ALA A 116 -13.48 17.07 2.62
N TYR A 117 -12.71 17.22 3.70
CA TYR A 117 -11.76 18.34 3.86
C TYR A 117 -10.68 18.35 2.77
N GLN A 118 -10.08 17.19 2.46
CA GLN A 118 -9.06 17.06 1.41
C GLN A 118 -9.60 17.38 0.02
N ARG A 119 -10.89 17.09 -0.23
CA ARG A 119 -11.57 17.39 -1.49
C ARG A 119 -12.08 18.84 -1.58
N GLY A 120 -11.85 19.67 -0.56
CA GLY A 120 -12.37 21.03 -0.49
C GLY A 120 -13.88 21.12 -0.24
N LEU A 121 -14.52 20.01 0.11
CA LEU A 121 -15.94 19.92 0.45
C LEU A 121 -16.13 20.31 1.93
N TYR A 122 -15.89 21.59 2.24
CA TYR A 122 -15.82 22.05 3.63
C TYR A 122 -17.15 21.95 4.38
N GLU A 123 -18.28 22.06 3.67
CA GLU A 123 -19.62 21.86 4.25
C GLU A 123 -19.86 20.41 4.65
N ASP A 124 -19.63 19.47 3.73
CA ASP A 124 -19.72 18.03 4.00
C ASP A 124 -18.76 17.62 5.13
N ALA A 125 -17.56 18.22 5.17
CA ALA A 125 -16.60 18.00 6.25
C ALA A 125 -17.16 18.48 7.60
N ARG A 126 -17.79 19.67 7.64
CA ARG A 126 -18.44 20.19 8.85
C ARG A 126 -19.56 19.28 9.34
N GLU A 127 -20.39 18.77 8.42
CA GLU A 127 -21.48 17.85 8.74
C GLU A 127 -20.96 16.52 9.28
N ALA A 128 -19.99 15.90 8.61
CA ALA A 128 -19.36 14.66 9.05
C ALA A 128 -18.69 14.82 10.43
N LEU A 129 -18.00 15.94 10.66
CA LEU A 129 -17.34 16.25 11.92
C LEU A 129 -18.35 16.36 13.08
N ALA A 130 -19.51 16.96 12.83
CA ALA A 130 -20.56 17.12 13.83
C ALA A 130 -21.18 15.79 14.28
N ARG A 131 -21.04 14.72 13.49
CA ARG A 131 -21.48 13.36 13.83
C ARG A 131 -20.51 12.62 14.75
N ILE A 132 -19.29 13.13 14.92
CA ILE A 132 -18.27 12.51 15.79
C ILE A 132 -18.59 12.84 17.25
N ASP A 133 -18.86 11.81 18.05
CA ASP A 133 -18.96 11.97 19.49
C ASP A 133 -17.63 12.42 20.08
N LYS A 134 -17.69 13.21 21.17
CA LYS A 134 -16.50 13.69 21.87
C LYS A 134 -15.56 12.54 22.29
N PRO A 135 -14.35 12.42 21.69
CA PRO A 135 -13.47 11.30 22.00
C PRO A 135 -12.90 11.39 23.41
N ARG A 136 -12.64 10.23 24.02
CA ARG A 136 -11.97 10.16 25.34
C ARG A 136 -10.51 10.60 25.25
N ASP A 137 -9.83 10.19 24.18
CA ASP A 137 -8.45 10.54 23.89
C ASP A 137 -8.27 12.07 23.80
N LYS A 138 -7.30 12.60 24.56
CA LYS A 138 -6.97 14.03 24.59
C LYS A 138 -6.28 14.48 23.31
N GLN A 139 -5.47 13.63 22.70
CA GLN A 139 -4.77 13.92 21.46
C GLN A 139 -5.77 14.02 20.30
N LEU A 140 -6.62 13.01 20.12
CA LEU A 140 -7.65 13.03 19.07
C LEU A 140 -8.61 14.22 19.22
N ARG A 141 -8.96 14.61 20.45
CA ARG A 141 -9.75 15.83 20.69
C ARG A 141 -9.04 17.11 20.24
N ALA A 142 -7.73 17.20 20.43
CA ALA A 142 -6.96 18.35 19.99
C ALA A 142 -6.88 18.40 18.46
N GLU A 143 -6.68 17.24 17.83
CA GLU A 143 -6.67 17.09 16.38
C GLU A 143 -8.01 17.52 15.75
N LEU A 144 -9.13 17.00 16.26
CA LEU A 144 -10.47 17.38 15.80
C LEU A 144 -10.74 18.88 15.98
N ALA A 145 -10.23 19.50 17.06
CA ALA A 145 -10.39 20.94 17.28
C ALA A 145 -9.59 21.78 16.28
N VAL A 146 -8.37 21.34 15.91
CA VAL A 146 -7.60 21.97 14.83
C VAL A 146 -8.32 21.81 13.50
N MET A 147 -8.87 20.62 13.24
CA MET A 147 -9.61 20.33 12.01
C MET A 147 -10.89 21.17 11.88
N ASP A 148 -11.70 21.26 12.95
CA ASP A 148 -12.88 22.15 13.03
C ASP A 148 -12.49 23.59 12.70
N ALA A 149 -11.43 24.10 13.33
CA ALA A 149 -10.98 25.47 13.12
C ALA A 149 -10.52 25.72 11.67
N ASN A 150 -9.84 24.74 11.05
CA ASN A 150 -9.42 24.84 9.65
C ASN A 150 -10.62 24.84 8.70
N ILE A 151 -11.61 23.97 8.94
CA ILE A 151 -12.87 23.94 8.18
C ILE A 151 -13.59 25.29 8.30
N ARG A 152 -13.75 25.82 9.51
CA ARG A 152 -14.36 27.14 9.76
C ARG A 152 -13.61 28.28 9.07
N MET A 153 -12.30 28.32 9.18
CA MET A 153 -11.46 29.31 8.50
C MET A 153 -11.55 29.21 6.97
N ALA A 154 -11.77 28.02 6.40
CA ALA A 154 -12.00 27.83 4.98
C ALA A 154 -13.39 28.33 4.55
N LEU A 155 -14.40 28.16 5.40
CA LEU A 155 -15.76 28.71 5.23
C LEU A 155 -15.87 30.23 5.53
N GLY A 156 -14.79 30.87 6.00
CA GLY A 156 -14.77 32.29 6.35
C GLY A 156 -15.20 32.62 7.78
N GLU A 157 -15.56 31.62 8.58
CA GLU A 157 -15.97 31.70 9.99
C GLU A 157 -14.75 31.85 10.94
N ASN A 158 -13.94 32.90 10.72
CA ASN A 158 -12.65 33.06 11.39
C ASN A 158 -12.78 33.34 12.90
N ALA A 159 -13.82 34.07 13.33
CA ALA A 159 -14.03 34.40 14.74
C ALA A 159 -14.48 33.18 15.53
N GLU A 160 -15.36 32.37 14.95
CA GLU A 160 -15.85 31.10 15.49
C GLU A 160 -14.70 30.10 15.62
N ALA A 161 -13.83 30.02 14.61
CA ALA A 161 -12.61 29.20 14.67
C ALA A 161 -11.71 29.58 15.85
N ALA A 162 -11.49 30.88 16.07
CA ALA A 162 -10.68 31.37 17.17
C ALA A 162 -11.27 31.03 18.55
N GLU A 163 -12.59 31.14 18.71
CA GLU A 163 -13.30 30.80 19.95
C GLU A 163 -13.37 29.28 20.19
N ALA A 164 -13.53 28.48 19.15
CA ALA A 164 -13.47 27.01 19.26
C ALA A 164 -12.10 26.55 19.78
N LEU A 165 -11.00 27.07 19.20
CA LEU A 165 -9.64 26.73 19.61
C LEU A 165 -9.30 27.20 21.03
N LYS A 166 -9.86 28.32 21.48
CA LYS A 166 -9.69 28.85 22.84
C LYS A 166 -10.27 27.89 23.90
N LYS A 167 -11.40 27.26 23.59
CA LYS A 167 -12.11 26.33 24.49
C LYS A 167 -11.50 24.93 24.47
N ALA A 168 -10.77 24.58 23.40
CA ALA A 168 -10.14 23.28 23.24
C ALA A 168 -9.05 23.03 24.30
N ARG A 169 -8.96 21.77 24.76
CA ARG A 169 -7.93 21.30 25.69
C ARG A 169 -7.05 20.30 24.96
N ALA A 170 -5.73 20.47 25.08
CA ALA A 170 -4.74 19.62 24.42
C ALA A 170 -3.66 19.14 25.38
N PRO A 171 -3.07 17.95 25.13
CA PRO A 171 -1.82 17.53 25.77
C PRO A 171 -0.65 18.43 25.31
N GLU A 172 0.51 18.25 25.95
CA GLU A 172 1.75 18.91 25.50
C GLU A 172 2.10 18.53 24.05
N GLY A 173 2.71 19.46 23.32
CA GLY A 173 2.99 19.31 21.88
C GLY A 173 1.80 19.71 21.00
N TRP A 174 0.56 19.46 21.42
CA TRP A 174 -0.66 19.87 20.70
C TRP A 174 -1.16 21.27 21.08
N ARG A 175 -0.78 21.77 22.26
CA ARG A 175 -1.13 23.12 22.73
C ARG A 175 -0.60 24.20 21.78
N GLU A 176 0.56 23.97 21.20
CA GLU A 176 1.26 24.87 20.30
C GLU A 176 0.53 24.97 18.95
N TYR A 177 0.01 23.87 18.42
CA TYR A 177 -0.83 23.86 17.21
C TYR A 177 -2.16 24.58 17.42
N LEU A 178 -2.82 24.36 18.57
CA LEU A 178 -4.03 25.13 18.89
C LEU A 178 -3.72 26.63 18.96
N ARG A 179 -2.58 27.01 19.54
CA ARG A 179 -2.19 28.41 19.72
C ARG A 179 -1.86 29.08 18.40
N ILE A 180 -1.09 28.45 17.52
CA ILE A 180 -0.76 29.03 16.20
C ILE A 180 -2.01 29.21 15.35
N ASN A 181 -2.87 28.18 15.26
CA ASN A 181 -4.11 28.25 14.49
C ASN A 181 -5.06 29.30 15.06
N ARG A 182 -5.13 29.44 16.39
CA ARG A 182 -5.95 30.49 17.02
C ARG A 182 -5.42 31.88 16.71
N GLY A 183 -4.09 32.06 16.76
CA GLY A 183 -3.46 33.31 16.38
C GLY A 183 -3.78 33.70 14.94
N ILE A 184 -3.67 32.75 14.00
CA ILE A 184 -4.00 32.96 12.60
C ILE A 184 -5.50 33.28 12.42
N ALA A 185 -6.39 32.53 13.07
CA ALA A 185 -7.83 32.76 13.01
C ALA A 185 -8.19 34.18 13.50
N LEU A 186 -7.60 34.64 14.62
CA LEU A 186 -7.80 35.99 15.15
C LEU A 186 -7.32 37.07 14.17
N LEU A 187 -6.13 36.89 13.58
CA LEU A 187 -5.61 37.83 12.57
C LEU A 187 -6.53 37.90 11.34
N ARG A 188 -7.04 36.76 10.86
CA ARG A 188 -8.00 36.69 9.74
C ARG A 188 -9.36 37.29 10.07
N ALA A 189 -9.79 37.18 11.33
CA ALA A 189 -11.01 37.81 11.83
C ALA A 189 -10.87 39.33 12.05
N GLY A 190 -9.67 39.89 11.90
CA GLY A 190 -9.40 41.31 12.12
C GLY A 190 -9.07 41.69 13.57
N ASP A 191 -9.07 40.74 14.51
CA ASP A 191 -8.61 40.97 15.90
C ASP A 191 -7.07 40.89 15.96
N ILE A 192 -6.45 41.94 15.43
CA ILE A 192 -5.00 42.03 15.26
C ILE A 192 -4.28 41.97 16.61
N GLU A 193 -4.80 42.65 17.63
CA GLU A 193 -4.15 42.75 18.94
C GLU A 193 -4.15 41.40 19.68
N GLN A 194 -5.29 40.71 19.75
CA GLN A 194 -5.31 39.38 20.37
C GLN A 194 -4.55 38.34 19.54
N GLY A 195 -4.64 38.42 18.21
CA GLY A 195 -3.90 37.54 17.30
C GLY A 195 -2.39 37.66 17.54
N ARG A 196 -1.89 38.91 17.57
CA ARG A 196 -0.48 39.21 17.90
C ARG A 196 -0.08 38.70 19.27
N ALA A 197 -0.85 39.01 20.32
CA ALA A 197 -0.54 38.55 21.67
C ALA A 197 -0.51 37.02 21.79
N THR A 198 -1.37 36.33 21.04
CA THR A 198 -1.44 34.86 21.01
C THR A 198 -0.20 34.25 20.33
N LEU A 199 0.22 34.81 19.20
CA LEU A 199 1.43 34.37 18.49
C LEU A 199 2.72 34.79 19.20
N ASP A 200 2.77 35.94 19.87
CA ASP A 200 3.94 36.38 20.64
C ASP A 200 4.24 35.41 21.80
N LYS A 201 3.19 34.96 22.49
CA LYS A 201 3.32 33.91 23.52
C LYS A 201 3.88 32.61 22.95
N LEU A 202 3.50 32.25 21.72
CA LEU A 202 4.08 31.08 21.04
C LEU A 202 5.54 31.34 20.67
N GLY A 203 5.85 32.51 20.11
CA GLY A 203 7.17 32.92 19.65
C GLY A 203 8.23 32.99 20.75
N LYS A 204 7.81 33.10 22.02
CA LYS A 204 8.66 33.11 23.22
C LYS A 204 8.71 31.77 23.97
N ALA A 205 7.90 30.78 23.58
CA ALA A 205 7.81 29.53 24.31
C ALA A 205 9.08 28.68 24.13
N ASP A 206 9.45 27.95 25.19
CA ASP A 206 10.48 26.92 25.11
C ASP A 206 10.01 25.76 24.21
N ALA A 207 10.91 25.27 23.37
CA ALA A 207 10.61 24.25 22.38
C ALA A 207 11.64 23.10 22.44
N GLY A 208 11.18 21.96 22.99
CA GLY A 208 11.99 20.76 23.19
C GLY A 208 12.28 19.95 21.91
N SER A 209 11.45 20.09 20.87
CA SER A 209 11.62 19.39 19.59
C SER A 209 11.87 20.37 18.44
N GLU A 210 12.51 19.90 17.37
CA GLU A 210 12.78 20.72 16.18
C GLU A 210 11.49 21.24 15.52
N GLU A 211 10.42 20.44 15.58
CA GLU A 211 9.08 20.80 15.11
C GLU A 211 8.48 21.98 15.85
N LEU A 212 8.52 21.95 17.18
CA LEU A 212 8.03 23.06 17.99
C LEU A 212 8.88 24.33 17.79
N ARG A 213 10.19 24.18 17.55
CA ARG A 213 11.05 25.33 17.24
C ARG A 213 10.71 25.93 15.88
N ALA A 214 10.41 25.12 14.86
CA ALA A 214 9.96 25.61 13.57
C ALA A 214 8.61 26.33 13.67
N LEU A 215 7.66 25.83 14.47
CA LEU A 215 6.40 26.52 14.74
C LEU A 215 6.61 27.88 15.42
N ARG A 216 7.52 27.96 16.39
CA ARG A 216 7.92 29.20 17.05
C ARG A 216 8.52 30.20 16.06
N ASP A 217 9.47 29.75 15.25
CA ASP A 217 10.13 30.57 14.23
C ASP A 217 9.11 31.09 13.20
N ARG A 218 8.16 30.25 12.77
CA ARG A 218 7.07 30.64 11.87
C ARG A 218 6.17 31.73 12.48
N ALA A 219 5.84 31.61 13.76
CA ALA A 219 5.04 32.61 14.46
C ALA A 219 5.77 33.97 14.53
N ASN A 220 7.06 33.95 14.89
CA ASN A 220 7.89 35.17 14.93
C ASN A 220 8.07 35.80 13.54
N LEU A 221 8.31 34.99 12.50
CA LEU A 221 8.40 35.45 11.12
C LEU A 221 7.11 36.14 10.68
N GLY A 222 5.96 35.48 10.89
CA GLY A 222 4.65 36.00 10.53
C GLY A 222 4.33 37.33 11.23
N LEU A 223 4.64 37.44 12.52
CA LEU A 223 4.49 38.68 13.27
C LEU A 223 5.39 39.80 12.74
N GLY A 224 6.66 39.49 12.48
CA GLY A 224 7.61 40.43 11.90
C GLY A 224 7.11 41.04 10.60
N TYR A 225 6.75 40.22 9.63
CA TYR A 225 6.25 40.69 8.33
C TYR A 225 4.90 41.41 8.43
N GLN A 226 4.02 40.97 9.32
CA GLN A 226 2.74 41.65 9.55
C GLN A 226 2.94 43.05 10.16
N LEU A 227 3.95 43.23 11.01
CA LEU A 227 4.33 44.53 11.58
C LEU A 227 5.05 45.43 10.58
N LEU A 228 5.93 44.87 9.73
CA LEU A 228 6.55 45.60 8.61
C LEU A 228 5.49 46.19 7.68
N LYS A 229 4.51 45.36 7.27
CA LYS A 229 3.39 45.81 6.43
C LYS A 229 2.55 46.91 7.10
N ALA A 230 2.53 46.95 8.43
CA ALA A 230 1.84 47.97 9.21
C ALA A 230 2.70 49.22 9.50
N GLY A 231 3.90 49.34 8.92
CA GLY A 231 4.82 50.45 9.15
C GLY A 231 5.45 50.47 10.55
N LYS A 232 5.36 49.38 11.31
CA LYS A 232 5.90 49.27 12.68
C LYS A 232 7.26 48.59 12.68
N ALA A 233 8.24 49.23 12.04
CA ALA A 233 9.56 48.68 11.77
C ALA A 233 10.31 48.21 13.03
N ASP A 234 10.41 49.04 14.07
CA ASP A 234 11.09 48.68 15.33
C ASP A 234 10.48 47.47 16.03
N GLN A 235 9.14 47.37 16.01
CA GLN A 235 8.44 46.21 16.58
C GLN A 235 8.69 44.96 15.75
N ALA A 236 8.65 45.09 14.42
CA ALA A 236 8.93 43.97 13.53
C ALA A 236 10.33 43.39 13.77
N ARG A 237 11.34 44.27 13.92
CA ARG A 237 12.73 43.90 14.21
C ARG A 237 12.83 42.97 15.43
N THR A 238 12.12 43.33 16.50
CA THR A 238 12.09 42.54 17.75
C THR A 238 11.60 41.11 17.54
N TYR A 239 10.66 40.87 16.62
CA TYR A 239 10.17 39.53 16.33
C TYR A 239 11.11 38.75 15.40
N LEU A 240 11.63 39.42 14.38
CA LEU A 240 12.50 38.80 13.38
C LEU A 240 13.82 38.32 13.99
N GLU A 241 14.35 39.04 14.98
CA GLU A 241 15.55 38.63 15.76
C GLU A 241 15.37 37.34 16.56
N ARG A 242 14.12 36.94 16.86
CA ARG A 242 13.85 35.70 17.60
C ARG A 242 13.86 34.47 16.71
N VAL A 243 13.84 34.65 15.39
CA VAL A 243 13.93 33.54 14.44
C VAL A 243 15.36 33.03 14.44
N ARG A 244 15.53 31.70 14.54
CA ARG A 244 16.86 31.10 14.60
C ARG A 244 17.65 31.32 13.30
N LEU A 245 18.96 31.50 13.46
CA LEU A 245 19.95 31.48 12.36
C LEU A 245 20.20 30.08 11.80
N GLY A 246 19.39 29.09 12.19
CA GLY A 246 19.42 27.73 11.68
C GLY A 246 17.98 27.22 11.61
N GLY A 247 17.48 27.03 10.39
CA GLY A 247 16.12 26.58 10.13
C GLY A 247 15.56 27.10 8.81
N PRO A 248 14.37 26.64 8.40
CA PRO A 248 13.77 26.96 7.11
C PRO A 248 13.35 28.44 6.96
N PHE A 249 13.20 29.18 8.06
CA PHE A 249 12.72 30.57 8.07
C PHE A 249 13.83 31.62 8.20
N MET A 250 15.10 31.19 8.32
CA MET A 250 16.24 32.06 8.57
C MET A 250 16.37 33.16 7.50
N GLN A 251 16.35 32.79 6.22
CA GLN A 251 16.64 33.74 5.15
C GLN A 251 15.59 34.85 5.05
N ALA A 252 14.30 34.48 5.17
CA ALA A 252 13.21 35.44 5.23
C ALA A 252 13.31 36.33 6.47
N ALA A 253 13.69 35.78 7.62
CA ALA A 253 13.87 36.58 8.83
C ALA A 253 15.03 37.58 8.71
N LEU A 254 16.17 37.19 8.14
CA LEU A 254 17.31 38.08 7.87
C LEU A 254 16.92 39.20 6.91
N LEU A 255 16.23 38.88 5.82
CA LEU A 255 15.77 39.88 4.86
C LEU A 255 14.82 40.88 5.54
N GLY A 256 13.80 40.38 6.22
CA GLY A 256 12.84 41.22 6.94
C GLY A 256 13.52 42.06 8.02
N ALA A 257 14.53 41.53 8.71
CA ALA A 257 15.26 42.26 9.74
C ALA A 257 16.02 43.46 9.14
N GLY A 258 16.66 43.27 7.98
CA GLY A 258 17.30 44.38 7.27
C GLY A 258 16.28 45.42 6.79
N TRP A 259 15.11 45.00 6.30
CA TRP A 259 14.03 45.94 5.95
C TRP A 259 13.50 46.71 7.16
N ALA A 260 13.37 46.05 8.31
CA ALA A 260 12.98 46.73 9.55
C ALA A 260 14.00 47.81 9.93
N ASP A 261 15.30 47.51 9.87
CA ASP A 261 16.34 48.50 10.16
C ASP A 261 16.33 49.65 9.12
N ALA A 262 16.15 49.34 7.83
CA ALA A 262 16.13 50.31 6.75
C ALA A 262 14.91 51.25 6.78
N GLU A 263 13.71 50.73 7.09
CA GLU A 263 12.47 51.52 7.27
C GLU A 263 12.57 52.45 8.50
N SER A 264 13.34 52.07 9.52
CA SER A 264 13.70 52.95 10.64
C SER A 264 14.81 53.95 10.31
N GLY A 265 15.32 53.96 9.06
CA GLY A 265 16.37 54.87 8.59
C GLY A 265 17.80 54.42 8.92
N ASP A 266 17.98 53.29 9.60
CA ASP A 266 19.28 52.74 9.98
C ASP A 266 19.80 51.77 8.90
N TYR A 267 20.22 52.35 7.77
CA TYR A 267 20.76 51.61 6.64
C TYR A 267 22.07 50.88 6.98
N GLN A 268 22.83 51.36 7.98
CA GLN A 268 24.07 50.72 8.40
C GLN A 268 23.81 49.41 9.13
N ARG A 269 22.81 49.37 10.03
CA ARG A 269 22.37 48.12 10.65
C ARG A 269 21.73 47.17 9.65
N ALA A 270 20.96 47.69 8.69
CA ALA A 270 20.31 46.90 7.65
C ALA A 270 21.29 46.08 6.78
N LEU A 271 22.51 46.61 6.56
CA LEU A 271 23.55 45.93 5.79
C LEU A 271 24.00 44.60 6.43
N THR A 272 24.01 44.49 7.76
CA THR A 272 24.54 43.30 8.45
C THR A 272 23.80 42.01 8.06
N PRO A 273 22.47 41.90 8.22
CA PRO A 273 21.76 40.69 7.81
C PRO A 273 21.71 40.50 6.29
N TRP A 274 21.72 41.57 5.49
CA TRP A 274 21.70 41.46 4.03
C TRP A 274 23.03 40.99 3.44
N LEU A 275 24.17 41.45 3.95
CA LEU A 275 25.49 40.93 3.54
C LEU A 275 25.63 39.45 3.90
N ALA A 276 25.13 39.04 5.07
CA ALA A 276 25.09 37.63 5.47
C ALA A 276 24.17 36.76 4.57
N LEU A 277 23.21 37.36 3.85
CA LEU A 277 22.44 36.68 2.82
C LEU A 277 23.23 36.53 1.52
N LEU A 278 24.02 37.55 1.13
CA LEU A 278 24.84 37.49 -0.09
C LEU A 278 25.95 36.43 -0.02
N ASP A 279 26.45 36.13 1.18
CA ASP A 279 27.43 35.06 1.40
C ASP A 279 26.83 33.65 1.22
N GLN A 280 25.50 33.52 1.10
CA GLN A 280 24.83 32.23 0.93
C GLN A 280 24.70 31.86 -0.54
N THR A 281 25.05 30.62 -0.87
CA THR A 281 24.76 30.00 -2.17
C THR A 281 23.31 29.52 -2.22
N SER A 282 22.37 30.47 -2.31
CA SER A 282 20.93 30.18 -2.44
C SER A 282 20.28 31.01 -3.56
N TYR A 283 19.24 30.41 -4.15
CA TYR A 283 18.40 30.97 -5.22
C TYR A 283 17.01 31.34 -4.68
N ASP A 284 16.89 31.42 -3.36
CA ASP A 284 15.65 31.74 -2.69
C ASP A 284 15.36 33.24 -2.80
N PRO A 285 14.07 33.64 -2.87
CA PRO A 285 13.70 35.04 -3.04
C PRO A 285 14.37 36.02 -2.05
N PRO A 286 14.56 35.68 -0.76
CA PRO A 286 15.23 36.60 0.16
C PRO A 286 16.69 36.92 -0.19
N VAL A 287 17.43 35.97 -0.75
CA VAL A 287 18.81 36.20 -1.19
C VAL A 287 18.83 37.07 -2.44
N GLN A 288 17.94 36.78 -3.39
CA GLN A 288 17.77 37.58 -4.60
C GLN A 288 17.44 39.04 -4.27
N GLU A 289 16.54 39.27 -3.31
CA GLU A 289 16.16 40.62 -2.90
C GLU A 289 17.29 41.33 -2.13
N ALA A 290 18.09 40.60 -1.34
CA ALA A 290 19.27 41.16 -0.69
C ALA A 290 20.30 41.73 -1.69
N HIS A 291 20.44 41.13 -2.89
CA HIS A 291 21.29 41.67 -3.95
C HIS A 291 20.85 43.06 -4.44
N LEU A 292 19.58 43.44 -4.24
CA LEU A 292 19.09 44.80 -4.48
C LEU A 292 19.19 45.68 -3.22
N ALA A 293 18.94 45.09 -2.06
CA ALA A 293 18.86 45.81 -0.81
C ALA A 293 20.22 46.34 -0.31
N VAL A 294 21.30 45.56 -0.48
CA VAL A 294 22.67 45.98 -0.14
C VAL A 294 23.12 47.23 -0.89
N PRO A 295 23.12 47.26 -2.24
CA PRO A 295 23.51 48.46 -2.97
C PRO A 295 22.54 49.63 -2.74
N TYR A 296 21.25 49.35 -2.48
CA TYR A 296 20.29 50.37 -2.05
C TYR A 296 20.70 51.03 -0.72
N ALA A 297 21.07 50.26 0.30
CA ALA A 297 21.54 50.81 1.57
C ALA A 297 22.82 51.65 1.41
N PHE A 298 23.81 51.18 0.63
CA PHE A 298 25.02 51.96 0.37
C PHE A 298 24.70 53.31 -0.32
N ALA A 299 23.78 53.31 -1.29
CA ALA A 299 23.34 54.55 -1.93
C ALA A 299 22.67 55.51 -0.93
N ARG A 300 21.88 54.99 0.01
CA ARG A 300 21.24 55.78 1.07
C ARG A 300 22.23 56.32 2.10
N LEU A 301 23.35 55.63 2.32
CA LEU A 301 24.46 56.08 3.16
C LEU A 301 25.38 57.10 2.44
N GLY A 302 25.13 57.39 1.16
CA GLY A 302 25.99 58.26 0.34
C GLY A 302 27.26 57.59 -0.17
N GLU A 303 27.40 56.28 -0.01
CA GLU A 303 28.56 55.50 -0.45
C GLU A 303 28.41 55.06 -1.91
N GLN A 304 28.45 56.04 -2.82
CA GLN A 304 28.08 55.85 -4.22
C GLN A 304 28.92 54.81 -4.96
N GLN A 305 30.24 54.79 -4.73
CA GLN A 305 31.13 53.82 -5.36
C GLN A 305 30.83 52.39 -4.92
N ARG A 306 30.49 52.18 -3.63
CA ARG A 306 30.08 50.86 -3.14
C ARG A 306 28.73 50.45 -3.70
N ALA A 307 27.77 51.38 -3.77
CA ALA A 307 26.47 51.13 -4.37
C ALA A 307 26.60 50.68 -5.83
N ILE A 308 27.40 51.38 -6.65
CA ILE A 308 27.70 51.02 -8.05
C ILE A 308 28.27 49.61 -8.12
N HIS A 309 29.33 49.32 -7.34
CA HIS A 309 29.96 48.00 -7.32
C HIS A 309 28.96 46.87 -7.02
N PHE A 310 28.15 47.01 -5.98
CA PHE A 310 27.17 45.99 -5.61
C PHE A 310 26.00 45.89 -6.60
N TYR A 311 25.59 46.98 -7.26
CA TYR A 311 24.59 46.91 -8.34
C TYR A 311 25.12 46.16 -9.57
N GLU A 312 26.39 46.36 -9.94
CA GLU A 312 27.02 45.61 -11.04
C GLU A 312 27.09 44.11 -10.71
N GLN A 313 27.48 43.76 -9.48
CA GLN A 313 27.42 42.38 -9.00
C GLN A 313 26.00 41.80 -9.05
N ALA A 314 24.99 42.56 -8.60
CA ALA A 314 23.60 42.14 -8.63
C ALA A 314 23.11 41.89 -10.06
N ILE A 315 23.46 42.75 -11.03
CA ILE A 315 23.12 42.55 -12.45
C ILE A 315 23.76 41.25 -12.97
N GLY A 316 25.05 41.04 -12.71
CA GLY A 316 25.74 39.81 -13.10
C GLY A 316 25.11 38.55 -12.49
N TYR A 317 24.73 38.61 -11.22
CA TYR A 317 24.02 37.54 -10.52
C TYR A 317 22.65 37.24 -11.16
N PHE A 318 21.84 38.26 -11.43
CA PHE A 318 20.53 38.06 -12.07
C PHE A 318 20.64 37.58 -13.52
N ASP A 319 21.66 38.02 -14.27
CA ASP A 319 21.94 37.55 -15.62
C ASP A 319 22.28 36.05 -15.63
N ALA A 320 23.13 35.59 -14.71
CA ALA A 320 23.45 34.17 -14.55
C ALA A 320 22.21 33.34 -14.15
N GLN A 321 21.43 33.82 -13.17
CA GLN A 321 20.21 33.12 -12.75
C GLN A 321 19.14 33.06 -13.84
N GLN A 322 19.03 34.08 -14.70
CA GLN A 322 18.12 34.04 -15.85
C GLN A 322 18.50 32.91 -16.83
N GLN A 323 19.79 32.66 -17.04
CA GLN A 323 20.22 31.54 -17.88
C GLN A 323 19.90 30.20 -17.22
N GLU A 324 20.16 30.06 -15.92
CA GLU A 324 19.86 28.82 -15.19
C GLU A 324 18.36 28.52 -15.14
N ILE A 325 17.50 29.52 -14.92
CA ILE A 325 16.05 29.29 -14.84
C ILE A 325 15.45 28.91 -16.20
N GLU A 326 15.99 29.41 -17.31
CA GLU A 326 15.58 28.98 -18.65
C GLU A 326 15.95 27.51 -18.90
N GLN A 327 17.13 27.07 -18.43
CA GLN A 327 17.51 25.65 -18.46
C GLN A 327 16.59 24.79 -17.59
N ALA A 328 16.19 25.29 -16.41
CA ALA A 328 15.21 24.63 -15.56
C ALA A 328 13.85 24.49 -16.26
N ILE A 329 13.35 25.54 -16.91
CA ILE A 329 12.10 25.52 -17.68
C ILE A 329 12.19 24.50 -18.83
N ALA A 330 13.29 24.48 -19.57
CA ALA A 330 13.52 23.50 -20.62
C ALA A 330 13.55 22.05 -20.09
N SER A 331 14.17 21.83 -18.92
CA SER A 331 14.21 20.51 -18.24
C SER A 331 12.84 20.02 -17.76
N VAL A 332 11.96 20.93 -17.31
CA VAL A 332 10.58 20.57 -16.96
C VAL A 332 9.79 20.22 -18.21
N ARG A 333 9.91 21.02 -19.28
CA ARG A 333 9.23 20.77 -20.56
C ARG A 333 9.63 19.46 -21.23
N SER A 334 10.88 19.03 -21.07
CA SER A 334 11.35 17.74 -21.61
C SER A 334 10.87 16.52 -20.82
N GLY A 335 10.25 16.72 -19.64
CA GLY A 335 9.85 15.65 -18.74
C GLY A 335 11.01 15.06 -17.91
N LEU A 336 12.25 15.54 -18.07
CA LEU A 336 13.42 15.02 -17.36
C LEU A 336 13.27 15.15 -15.84
N MET A 337 12.71 16.28 -15.35
CA MET A 337 12.44 16.46 -13.92
C MET A 337 11.58 15.32 -13.37
N LEU A 338 10.48 14.99 -14.04
CA LEU A 338 9.57 13.93 -13.60
C LEU A 338 10.20 12.55 -13.69
N GLN A 339 11.00 12.29 -14.73
CA GLN A 339 11.75 11.05 -14.84
C GLN A 339 12.69 10.86 -13.64
N LEU A 340 13.46 11.89 -13.27
CA LEU A 340 14.38 11.83 -12.14
C LEU A 340 13.67 11.72 -10.79
N LEU A 341 12.54 12.43 -10.60
CA LEU A 341 11.75 12.36 -9.38
C LEU A 341 11.03 11.00 -9.22
N ALA A 342 10.64 10.38 -10.34
CA ALA A 342 9.97 9.08 -10.34
C ALA A 342 10.93 7.89 -10.20
N GLN A 343 12.22 8.06 -10.51
CA GLN A 343 13.26 7.03 -10.33
C GLN A 343 13.57 6.69 -8.87
N ALA A 344 13.02 7.43 -7.90
CA ALA A 344 12.99 7.00 -6.50
C ALA A 344 12.06 5.78 -6.36
N ASP A 345 12.52 4.63 -6.83
CA ASP A 345 11.80 3.38 -6.84
C ASP A 345 11.69 2.88 -5.39
N THR A 346 10.47 2.89 -4.84
CA THR A 346 10.19 2.31 -3.51
C THR A 346 9.90 0.82 -3.59
N GLY A 347 9.71 0.26 -4.79
CA GLY A 347 9.27 -1.12 -5.01
C GLY A 347 7.87 -1.42 -4.46
N ILE A 348 7.21 -0.43 -3.87
CA ILE A 348 5.96 -0.49 -3.13
C ILE A 348 5.08 0.67 -3.59
N SER A 349 3.80 0.39 -3.81
CA SER A 349 2.78 1.36 -4.22
C SER A 349 1.90 1.80 -3.05
N GLY A 350 1.48 3.07 -3.05
CA GLY A 350 0.66 3.67 -2.00
C GLY A 350 1.43 4.21 -0.79
N GLY A 351 2.74 3.95 -0.71
CA GLY A 351 3.61 4.44 0.37
C GLY A 351 4.08 5.88 0.17
N TRP A 352 4.17 6.65 1.25
CA TRP A 352 4.80 7.96 1.23
C TRP A 352 6.30 7.83 0.91
N LEU A 353 6.87 8.84 0.23
CA LEU A 353 8.32 8.91 0.03
C LEU A 353 9.05 8.95 1.38
N HIS A 354 9.60 7.81 1.82
CA HIS A 354 10.43 7.74 3.03
C HIS A 354 11.73 8.53 2.90
N ALA A 355 12.20 8.67 1.66
CA ALA A 355 13.35 9.47 1.27
C ALA A 355 12.88 10.55 0.29
N ASN A 356 13.17 11.81 0.60
CA ASN A 356 12.94 12.89 -0.35
C ASN A 356 13.78 12.61 -1.61
N PRO A 357 13.22 12.74 -2.81
CA PRO A 357 14.00 12.69 -4.02
C PRO A 357 15.15 13.69 -3.87
N THR A 358 16.39 13.24 -4.08
CA THR A 358 17.51 14.17 -4.08
C THR A 358 17.34 15.08 -5.29
N LEU A 359 17.11 16.37 -5.05
CA LEU A 359 17.10 17.41 -6.09
C LEU A 359 18.51 17.70 -6.62
N GLU A 360 19.51 16.99 -6.11
CA GLU A 360 20.87 17.01 -6.59
C GLU A 360 20.92 16.50 -8.04
N GLY A 361 21.41 17.34 -8.95
CA GLY A 361 21.41 17.04 -10.38
C GLY A 361 20.09 17.36 -11.13
N VAL A 362 19.04 17.81 -10.44
CA VAL A 362 17.80 18.30 -11.09
C VAL A 362 17.95 19.80 -11.35
N PRO A 363 18.06 20.27 -12.61
CA PRO A 363 18.26 21.70 -12.91
C PRO A 363 17.20 22.61 -12.28
N ALA A 364 15.95 22.15 -12.25
CA ALA A 364 14.82 22.87 -11.65
C ALA A 364 14.71 22.73 -10.12
N GLY A 365 15.42 21.79 -9.51
CA GLY A 365 15.23 21.42 -8.10
C GLY A 365 15.50 22.57 -7.13
N ARG A 366 16.43 23.47 -7.46
CA ARG A 366 16.77 24.65 -6.64
C ARG A 366 15.67 25.71 -6.63
N TYR A 367 14.85 25.77 -7.68
CA TYR A 367 13.78 26.77 -7.82
C TYR A 367 12.42 26.26 -7.35
N LEU A 368 12.27 24.96 -7.16
CA LEU A 368 10.95 24.35 -6.94
C LEU A 368 10.74 23.85 -5.52
N VAL A 369 11.64 24.14 -4.56
CA VAL A 369 11.56 23.59 -3.18
C VAL A 369 10.17 23.73 -2.56
N ASP A 370 9.55 24.91 -2.66
CA ASP A 370 8.22 25.17 -2.10
C ASP A 370 7.10 24.42 -2.84
N VAL A 371 7.15 24.39 -4.18
CA VAL A 371 6.18 23.66 -5.00
C VAL A 371 6.28 22.17 -4.75
N LEU A 372 7.51 21.64 -4.74
CA LEU A 372 7.79 20.24 -4.46
C LEU A 372 7.34 19.86 -3.06
N ALA A 373 7.49 20.74 -2.06
CA ALA A 373 6.99 20.49 -0.71
C ALA A 373 5.47 20.70 -0.57
N GLY A 374 4.81 21.27 -1.58
CA GLY A 374 3.38 21.52 -1.60
C GLY A 374 2.57 20.22 -1.66
N HIS A 375 1.39 20.24 -1.03
CA HIS A 375 0.48 19.10 -0.99
C HIS A 375 0.08 18.62 -2.38
N ASP A 376 -0.39 19.55 -3.24
CA ASP A 376 -0.87 19.24 -4.59
C ASP A 376 0.20 18.54 -5.44
N PHE A 377 1.45 18.99 -5.35
CA PHE A 377 2.56 18.37 -6.06
C PHE A 377 2.89 16.98 -5.50
N GLN A 378 2.95 16.83 -4.17
CA GLN A 378 3.27 15.55 -3.53
C GLN A 378 2.21 14.48 -3.81
N GLU A 379 0.91 14.82 -3.71
CA GLU A 379 -0.17 13.89 -4.06
C GLU A 379 -0.13 13.53 -5.54
N SER A 380 0.02 14.51 -6.42
CA SER A 380 0.11 14.25 -7.87
C SER A 380 1.35 13.42 -8.24
N LEU A 381 2.47 13.62 -7.56
CA LEU A 381 3.69 12.82 -7.77
C LEU A 381 3.48 11.38 -7.29
N LYS A 382 2.78 11.20 -6.16
CA LYS A 382 2.38 9.88 -5.67
C LYS A 382 1.48 9.19 -6.69
N ASP A 383 0.42 9.83 -7.16
CA ASP A 383 -0.49 9.29 -8.18
C ASP A 383 0.27 8.91 -9.47
N TYR A 384 1.18 9.77 -9.93
CA TYR A 384 2.00 9.48 -11.11
C TYR A 384 2.86 8.21 -10.94
N ARG A 385 3.43 8.01 -9.74
CA ARG A 385 4.24 6.83 -9.40
C ARG A 385 3.37 5.58 -9.27
N ASP A 386 2.23 5.68 -8.59
CA ASP A 386 1.29 4.57 -8.41
C ASP A 386 0.71 4.11 -9.75
N LEU A 387 0.36 5.04 -10.66
CA LEU A 387 -0.05 4.70 -12.02
C LEU A 387 1.05 3.98 -12.81
N GLY A 388 2.31 4.40 -12.64
CA GLY A 388 3.46 3.71 -13.24
C GLY A 388 3.65 2.28 -12.71
N TYR A 389 3.46 2.09 -11.39
CA TYR A 389 3.49 0.77 -10.77
C TYR A 389 2.35 -0.11 -11.30
N LEU A 390 1.11 0.40 -11.35
CA LEU A 390 -0.04 -0.35 -11.85
C LEU A 390 0.12 -0.72 -13.33
N GLU A 391 0.68 0.17 -14.15
CA GLU A 391 0.99 -0.14 -15.55
C GLU A 391 1.95 -1.33 -15.65
N LYS A 392 3.06 -1.31 -14.90
CA LYS A 392 4.04 -2.40 -14.87
C LYS A 392 3.41 -3.70 -14.36
N LEU A 393 2.66 -3.63 -13.27
CA LEU A 393 1.95 -4.77 -12.71
C LEU A 393 1.00 -5.39 -13.73
N LEU A 394 0.19 -4.58 -14.41
CA LEU A 394 -0.74 -5.09 -15.43
C LEU A 394 -0.01 -5.73 -16.62
N GLN A 395 1.15 -5.21 -17.02
CA GLN A 395 1.99 -5.82 -18.05
C GLN A 395 2.53 -7.19 -17.60
N GLU A 396 3.02 -7.29 -16.37
CA GLU A 396 3.47 -8.56 -15.78
C GLU A 396 2.32 -9.58 -15.64
N ARG A 397 1.13 -9.11 -15.23
CA ARG A 397 -0.07 -9.95 -15.16
C ARG A 397 -0.53 -10.39 -16.55
N LEU A 398 -0.47 -9.53 -17.56
CA LEU A 398 -0.79 -9.88 -18.95
C LEU A 398 0.16 -10.97 -19.46
N ALA A 399 1.46 -10.86 -19.19
CA ALA A 399 2.42 -11.91 -19.54
C ALA A 399 2.16 -13.23 -18.79
N SER A 400 1.62 -13.16 -17.57
CA SER A 400 1.24 -14.34 -16.79
C SER A 400 -0.03 -15.04 -17.30
N ILE A 401 -0.84 -14.38 -18.14
CA ILE A 401 -2.07 -14.97 -18.70
C ILE A 401 -1.75 -16.20 -19.55
N ASP A 402 -0.68 -16.15 -20.36
CA ASP A 402 -0.31 -17.26 -21.23
C ASP A 402 0.08 -18.51 -20.42
N LEU A 403 0.75 -18.31 -19.28
CA LEU A 403 1.02 -19.39 -18.31
C LEU A 403 -0.25 -20.05 -17.77
N PHE A 404 -1.32 -19.28 -17.52
CA PHE A 404 -2.58 -19.86 -17.06
C PHE A 404 -3.29 -20.64 -18.18
N HIS A 405 -3.20 -20.21 -19.43
CA HIS A 405 -3.67 -21.00 -20.57
C HIS A 405 -2.93 -22.34 -20.65
N ASP A 406 -1.60 -22.29 -20.65
CA ASP A 406 -0.77 -23.50 -20.74
C ASP A 406 -1.10 -24.49 -19.61
N MET A 407 -1.35 -24.00 -18.38
CA MET A 407 -1.77 -24.83 -17.26
C MET A 407 -3.13 -25.50 -17.48
N VAL A 408 -4.12 -24.76 -17.99
CA VAL A 408 -5.47 -25.29 -18.28
C VAL A 408 -5.41 -26.30 -19.43
N ASP A 409 -4.72 -25.96 -20.52
CA ASP A 409 -4.58 -26.82 -21.69
C ASP A 409 -3.81 -28.10 -21.37
N THR A 410 -2.74 -28.00 -20.57
CA THR A 410 -1.99 -29.18 -20.12
C THR A 410 -2.88 -30.12 -19.29
N ARG A 411 -3.71 -29.58 -18.39
CA ARG A 411 -4.66 -30.37 -17.60
C ARG A 411 -5.72 -31.03 -18.47
N ARG A 412 -6.29 -30.28 -19.43
CA ARG A 412 -7.27 -30.79 -20.40
C ARG A 412 -6.67 -31.92 -21.24
N LEU A 413 -5.50 -31.70 -21.84
CA LEU A 413 -4.82 -32.70 -22.67
C LEU A 413 -4.49 -33.96 -21.88
N ALA A 414 -4.00 -33.81 -20.63
CA ALA A 414 -3.73 -34.95 -19.75
C ALA A 414 -5.02 -35.73 -19.44
N TYR A 415 -6.13 -35.04 -19.23
CA TYR A 415 -7.44 -35.66 -19.03
C TYR A 415 -7.91 -36.40 -20.30
N GLU A 416 -7.94 -35.74 -21.46
CA GLU A 416 -8.39 -36.32 -22.73
C GLU A 416 -7.57 -37.55 -23.14
N LYS A 417 -6.26 -37.55 -22.88
CA LYS A 417 -5.38 -38.67 -23.18
C LYS A 417 -5.57 -39.86 -22.24
N ASN A 418 -5.74 -39.61 -20.95
CA ASN A 418 -5.70 -40.67 -19.92
C ASN A 418 -7.09 -41.17 -19.52
N ALA A 419 -8.10 -40.30 -19.48
CA ALA A 419 -9.45 -40.65 -19.02
C ALA A 419 -10.08 -41.79 -19.82
N PRO A 420 -10.01 -41.86 -21.18
CA PRO A 420 -10.59 -42.97 -21.92
C PRO A 420 -9.95 -44.32 -21.57
N ARG A 421 -8.62 -44.34 -21.39
CA ARG A 421 -7.90 -45.57 -21.02
C ARG A 421 -8.25 -46.04 -19.62
N ILE A 422 -8.36 -45.12 -18.67
CA ILE A 422 -8.75 -45.43 -17.29
C ILE A 422 -10.20 -45.90 -17.26
N ARG A 423 -11.12 -45.22 -17.96
CA ARG A 423 -12.53 -45.63 -18.08
C ARG A 423 -12.67 -47.02 -18.67
N ALA A 424 -12.02 -47.30 -19.81
CA ALA A 424 -12.06 -48.62 -20.42
C ALA A 424 -11.54 -49.74 -19.49
N ARG A 425 -10.53 -49.44 -18.65
CA ARG A 425 -10.03 -50.40 -17.65
C ARG A 425 -11.00 -50.59 -16.49
N LEU A 426 -11.67 -49.53 -16.04
CA LEU A 426 -12.68 -49.61 -14.98
C LEU A 426 -13.95 -50.33 -15.48
N GLU A 427 -14.36 -50.14 -16.74
CA GLU A 427 -15.52 -50.82 -17.34
C GLU A 427 -15.38 -52.36 -17.39
N GLN A 428 -14.16 -52.88 -17.37
CA GLN A 428 -13.90 -54.33 -17.25
C GLN A 428 -14.38 -54.92 -15.92
N ASN A 429 -14.71 -54.06 -14.94
CA ASN A 429 -15.32 -54.40 -13.66
C ASN A 429 -14.58 -55.53 -12.89
N GLU A 430 -13.24 -55.58 -13.01
CA GLU A 430 -12.41 -56.65 -12.45
C GLU A 430 -12.57 -56.77 -10.93
N ALA A 431 -12.77 -55.65 -10.22
CA ALA A 431 -13.00 -55.65 -8.78
C ALA A 431 -14.32 -56.35 -8.39
N ALA A 432 -15.39 -56.16 -9.17
CA ALA A 432 -16.64 -56.89 -8.96
C ALA A 432 -16.49 -58.36 -9.35
N ALA A 433 -15.79 -58.67 -10.45
CA ALA A 433 -15.53 -60.06 -10.84
C ALA A 433 -14.73 -60.84 -9.77
N LEU A 434 -13.76 -60.18 -9.11
CA LEU A 434 -13.04 -60.75 -7.96
C LEU A 434 -13.97 -60.99 -6.76
N GLN A 435 -14.85 -60.04 -6.46
CA GLN A 435 -15.87 -60.19 -5.41
C GLN A 435 -16.80 -61.36 -5.68
N ASP A 436 -17.32 -61.49 -6.90
CA ASP A 436 -18.21 -62.58 -7.31
C ASP A 436 -17.48 -63.93 -7.22
N THR A 437 -16.21 -63.97 -7.58
CA THR A 437 -15.38 -65.17 -7.47
C THR A 437 -15.14 -65.56 -6.01
N TRP A 438 -14.86 -64.58 -5.14
CA TRP A 438 -14.73 -64.80 -3.71
C TRP A 438 -16.04 -65.27 -3.07
N ASN A 439 -17.18 -64.66 -3.44
CA ASN A 439 -18.52 -65.08 -3.01
C ASN A 439 -18.79 -66.54 -3.39
N ARG A 440 -18.48 -66.94 -4.64
CA ARG A 440 -18.62 -68.35 -5.09
C ARG A 440 -17.75 -69.30 -4.28
N TYR A 441 -16.50 -68.96 -3.98
CA TYR A 441 -15.65 -69.82 -3.15
C TYR A 441 -16.15 -69.92 -1.70
N ARG A 442 -16.66 -68.81 -1.15
CA ARG A 442 -17.27 -68.77 0.17
C ARG A 442 -18.53 -69.65 0.23
N GLU A 443 -19.40 -69.56 -0.76
CA GLU A 443 -20.59 -70.42 -0.88
C GLU A 443 -20.22 -71.90 -1.00
N ARG A 444 -19.23 -72.23 -1.85
CA ARG A 444 -18.72 -73.62 -1.98
C ARG A 444 -18.16 -74.15 -0.66
N LEU A 445 -17.40 -73.34 0.07
CA LEU A 445 -16.87 -73.70 1.39
C LEU A 445 -18.01 -73.93 2.40
N GLN A 446 -19.04 -73.08 2.40
CA GLN A 446 -20.22 -73.25 3.24
C GLN A 446 -21.00 -74.53 2.89
N ALA A 447 -21.15 -74.83 1.60
CA ALA A 447 -21.80 -76.06 1.13
C ALA A 447 -21.02 -77.30 1.59
N ALA A 448 -19.69 -77.30 1.45
CA ALA A 448 -18.82 -78.38 1.95
C ALA A 448 -18.90 -78.54 3.48
N ARG A 449 -19.02 -77.44 4.23
CA ARG A 449 -19.22 -77.48 5.68
C ARG A 449 -20.59 -78.06 6.07
N ARG A 450 -21.64 -77.79 5.28
CA ARG A 450 -23.01 -78.31 5.52
C ARG A 450 -23.18 -79.77 5.12
N SER A 451 -22.59 -80.20 4.00
CA SER A 451 -22.70 -81.59 3.53
C SER A 451 -21.96 -82.57 4.43
N GLY A 452 -20.88 -82.12 5.08
CA GLY A 452 -20.01 -82.98 5.89
C GLY A 452 -19.19 -83.98 5.07
N ASP A 453 -19.36 -84.01 3.74
CA ASP A 453 -18.68 -84.94 2.85
C ASP A 453 -17.18 -84.61 2.75
N PRO A 454 -16.28 -85.52 3.19
CA PRO A 454 -14.84 -85.33 3.07
C PRO A 454 -14.37 -85.08 1.64
N MET A 455 -15.03 -85.69 0.65
CA MET A 455 -14.61 -85.61 -0.75
C MET A 455 -14.77 -84.20 -1.34
N ALA A 456 -15.62 -83.35 -0.76
CA ALA A 456 -15.80 -81.96 -1.19
C ALA A 456 -14.52 -81.10 -1.02
N LEU A 457 -13.56 -81.55 -0.20
CA LEU A 457 -12.28 -80.88 0.08
C LEU A 457 -11.06 -81.72 -0.32
N ALA A 458 -11.27 -82.77 -1.12
CA ALA A 458 -10.19 -83.54 -1.70
C ALA A 458 -9.36 -82.66 -2.64
N THR A 459 -8.04 -82.76 -2.54
CA THR A 459 -7.12 -82.10 -3.48
C THR A 459 -7.25 -82.71 -4.87
N LEU A 460 -6.78 -82.00 -5.91
CA LEU A 460 -6.81 -82.52 -7.28
C LEU A 460 -6.12 -83.90 -7.39
N LYS A 461 -5.01 -84.10 -6.66
CA LYS A 461 -4.28 -85.36 -6.63
C LYS A 461 -5.11 -86.49 -6.01
N GLU A 462 -5.80 -86.21 -4.91
CA GLU A 462 -6.66 -87.20 -4.23
C GLU A 462 -7.92 -87.51 -5.05
N GLN A 463 -8.48 -86.51 -5.74
CA GLN A 463 -9.59 -86.72 -6.69
C GLN A 463 -9.16 -87.65 -7.83
N GLN A 464 -7.98 -87.42 -8.43
CA GLN A 464 -7.43 -88.30 -9.47
C GLN A 464 -7.14 -89.71 -8.95
N GLN A 465 -6.62 -89.83 -7.73
CA GLN A 465 -6.40 -91.13 -7.08
C GLN A 465 -7.73 -91.86 -6.82
N TRP A 466 -8.75 -91.13 -6.39
CA TRP A 466 -10.09 -91.65 -6.15
C TRP A 466 -10.75 -92.15 -7.45
N GLU A 467 -10.71 -91.34 -8.51
CA GLU A 467 -11.22 -91.71 -9.85
C GLU A 467 -10.50 -92.95 -10.38
N ARG A 468 -9.17 -93.02 -10.24
CA ARG A 468 -8.39 -94.19 -10.66
C ARG A 468 -8.78 -95.44 -9.88
N LEU A 469 -9.04 -95.33 -8.57
CA LEU A 469 -9.50 -96.45 -7.76
C LEU A 469 -10.92 -96.89 -8.15
N GLN A 470 -11.81 -95.95 -8.48
CA GLN A 470 -13.15 -96.26 -9.00
C GLN A 470 -13.09 -96.99 -10.35
N GLN A 471 -12.22 -96.55 -11.28
CA GLN A 471 -12.02 -97.22 -12.56
C GLN A 471 -11.49 -98.66 -12.38
N VAL A 472 -10.55 -98.85 -11.45
CA VAL A 472 -10.05 -100.18 -11.10
C VAL A 472 -11.16 -101.06 -10.53
N GLN A 473 -12.03 -100.55 -9.66
CA GLN A 473 -13.18 -101.30 -9.14
C GLN A 473 -14.18 -101.68 -10.23
N ALA A 474 -14.60 -100.73 -11.07
CA ALA A 474 -15.52 -100.98 -12.17
C ALA A 474 -14.96 -102.03 -13.16
N THR A 475 -13.65 -102.00 -13.42
CA THR A 475 -12.98 -103.02 -14.25
C THR A 475 -12.95 -104.38 -13.57
N LEU A 476 -12.77 -104.43 -12.24
CA LEU A 476 -12.77 -105.68 -11.49
C LEU A 476 -14.17 -106.30 -11.34
N GLU A 477 -15.24 -105.51 -11.44
CA GLU A 477 -16.64 -105.99 -11.38
C GLU A 477 -17.06 -106.72 -12.66
N THR A 478 -16.45 -106.42 -13.81
CA THR A 478 -16.77 -107.05 -15.10
C THR A 478 -16.03 -108.38 -15.35
N LEU A 479 -15.07 -108.73 -14.49
CA LEU A 479 -14.25 -109.94 -14.61
C LEU A 479 -14.83 -111.11 -13.79
N PRO A 480 -14.75 -112.36 -14.29
CA PRO A 480 -15.31 -113.54 -13.61
C PRO A 480 -14.66 -113.79 -12.24
N ALA A 481 -15.42 -114.37 -11.30
CA ALA A 481 -14.96 -114.62 -9.94
C ALA A 481 -13.75 -115.56 -9.90
N ASN A 482 -12.69 -115.16 -9.20
CA ASN A 482 -11.45 -115.91 -9.03
C ASN A 482 -10.77 -115.42 -7.75
N ALA A 483 -10.29 -116.34 -6.92
CA ALA A 483 -9.61 -116.06 -5.65
C ALA A 483 -8.47 -115.01 -5.75
N ARG A 484 -7.77 -114.92 -6.90
CA ARG A 484 -6.77 -113.86 -7.14
C ARG A 484 -7.40 -112.48 -7.35
N LEU A 485 -8.49 -112.42 -8.11
CA LEU A 485 -9.21 -111.16 -8.39
C LEU A 485 -9.95 -110.67 -7.14
N ASP A 486 -10.46 -111.57 -6.30
CA ASP A 486 -11.07 -111.23 -5.01
C ASP A 486 -10.09 -110.51 -4.08
N ARG A 487 -8.85 -111.00 -3.98
CA ARG A 487 -7.78 -110.31 -3.24
C ARG A 487 -7.47 -108.90 -3.79
N ILE A 488 -7.58 -108.70 -5.11
CA ILE A 488 -7.35 -107.39 -5.74
C ILE A 488 -8.54 -106.46 -5.48
N ARG A 489 -9.78 -106.97 -5.49
CA ARG A 489 -10.99 -106.22 -5.11
C ARG A 489 -10.90 -105.75 -3.65
N ASP A 490 -10.51 -106.64 -2.74
CA ASP A 490 -10.31 -106.30 -1.33
C ASP A 490 -9.22 -105.23 -1.15
N LYS A 491 -8.10 -105.35 -1.87
CA LYS A 491 -7.03 -104.36 -1.84
C LYS A 491 -7.48 -103.00 -2.40
N ALA A 492 -8.25 -102.97 -3.49
CA ALA A 492 -8.78 -101.73 -4.06
C ALA A 492 -9.77 -101.05 -3.10
N ARG A 493 -10.68 -101.82 -2.48
CA ARG A 493 -11.60 -101.33 -1.45
C ARG A 493 -10.85 -100.80 -0.23
N TRP A 494 -9.80 -101.49 0.23
CA TRP A 494 -8.97 -101.05 1.34
C TRP A 494 -8.25 -99.74 1.01
N LEU A 495 -7.60 -99.64 -0.16
CA LEU A 495 -6.93 -98.42 -0.60
C LEU A 495 -7.90 -97.23 -0.73
N GLN A 496 -9.12 -97.47 -1.22
CA GLN A 496 -10.17 -96.45 -1.28
C GLN A 496 -10.62 -96.01 0.12
N GLY A 497 -10.79 -96.95 1.05
CA GLY A 497 -11.10 -96.64 2.45
C GLY A 497 -9.99 -95.84 3.15
N VAL A 498 -8.73 -96.19 2.91
CA VAL A 498 -7.56 -95.44 3.41
C VAL A 498 -7.53 -94.03 2.84
N LEU A 499 -7.73 -93.87 1.53
CA LEU A 499 -7.77 -92.56 0.89
C LEU A 499 -8.92 -91.70 1.43
N TYR A 500 -10.13 -92.27 1.57
CA TYR A 500 -11.27 -91.58 2.18
C TYR A 500 -10.98 -91.15 3.62
N TRP A 501 -10.41 -92.04 4.42
CA TRP A 501 -10.05 -91.76 5.82
C TRP A 501 -9.00 -90.66 5.95
N GLN A 502 -7.99 -90.65 5.08
CA GLN A 502 -6.98 -89.58 5.02
C GLN A 502 -7.61 -88.23 4.70
N ILE A 503 -8.48 -88.17 3.68
CA ILE A 503 -9.20 -86.96 3.30
C ILE A 503 -10.10 -86.48 4.45
N GLN A 504 -10.78 -87.40 5.14
CA GLN A 504 -11.63 -87.10 6.29
C GLN A 504 -10.83 -86.60 7.51
N ALA A 505 -9.67 -87.20 7.80
CA ALA A 505 -8.81 -86.81 8.91
C ALA A 505 -8.30 -85.36 8.74
N ASP A 506 -7.93 -84.98 7.53
CA ASP A 506 -7.44 -83.63 7.21
C ASP A 506 -8.57 -82.60 7.05
N GLN A 507 -9.84 -83.03 6.94
CA GLN A 507 -10.97 -82.18 6.54
C GLN A 507 -11.11 -80.92 7.42
N ARG A 508 -10.98 -81.06 8.74
CA ARG A 508 -11.10 -79.92 9.68
C ARG A 508 -9.99 -78.88 9.48
N GLN A 509 -8.75 -79.35 9.30
CA GLN A 509 -7.60 -78.50 9.07
C GLN A 509 -7.74 -77.77 7.73
N ARG A 510 -8.14 -78.48 6.67
CA ARG A 510 -8.38 -77.89 5.34
C ARG A 510 -9.49 -76.85 5.35
N LEU A 511 -10.59 -77.08 6.07
CA LEU A 511 -11.64 -76.09 6.26
C LEU A 511 -11.11 -74.81 6.89
N TRP A 512 -10.31 -74.93 7.95
CA TRP A 512 -9.71 -73.78 8.63
C TRP A 512 -8.71 -73.03 7.75
N ASP A 513 -7.84 -73.76 7.03
CA ASP A 513 -6.85 -73.17 6.13
C ASP A 513 -7.51 -72.42 4.95
N ILE A 514 -8.58 -72.96 4.37
CA ILE A 514 -9.33 -72.30 3.28
C ILE A 514 -10.09 -71.08 3.83
N ASP A 515 -10.75 -71.20 4.98
CA ASP A 515 -11.47 -70.07 5.61
C ASP A 515 -10.53 -68.91 5.92
N LYS A 516 -9.36 -69.20 6.51
CA LYS A 516 -8.31 -68.22 6.78
C LYS A 516 -7.82 -67.53 5.50
N ARG A 517 -7.62 -68.29 4.42
CA ARG A 517 -7.21 -67.73 3.11
C ARG A 517 -8.29 -66.85 2.51
N LEU A 518 -9.56 -67.23 2.59
CA LEU A 518 -10.68 -66.43 2.11
C LEU A 518 -10.82 -65.13 2.89
N GLN A 519 -10.72 -65.17 4.23
CA GLN A 519 -10.73 -63.96 5.07
C GLN A 519 -9.57 -63.02 4.72
N ALA A 520 -8.36 -63.56 4.49
CA ALA A 520 -7.20 -62.76 4.09
C ALA A 520 -7.42 -62.05 2.73
N LEU A 521 -8.15 -62.67 1.79
CA LEU A 521 -8.45 -62.09 0.48
C LEU A 521 -9.55 -61.02 0.53
N GLU A 522 -10.49 -61.11 1.48
CA GLU A 522 -11.62 -60.19 1.61
C GLU A 522 -11.16 -58.72 1.72
N THR A 523 -10.16 -58.48 2.57
CA THR A 523 -9.61 -57.12 2.78
C THR A 523 -9.06 -56.52 1.49
N GLY A 524 -8.34 -57.31 0.69
CA GLY A 524 -7.77 -56.85 -0.58
C GLY A 524 -8.84 -56.58 -1.65
N ILE A 525 -9.90 -57.39 -1.68
CA ILE A 525 -11.04 -57.20 -2.61
C ILE A 525 -11.82 -55.95 -2.23
N ASP A 526 -12.10 -55.74 -0.94
CA ASP A 526 -12.79 -54.54 -0.46
C ASP A 526 -11.99 -53.26 -0.71
N GLU A 527 -10.66 -53.32 -0.55
CA GLU A 527 -9.78 -52.22 -0.93
C GLU A 527 -9.83 -51.96 -2.44
N ALA A 528 -9.75 -52.99 -3.28
CA ALA A 528 -9.84 -52.85 -4.73
C ALA A 528 -11.17 -52.19 -5.15
N ARG A 529 -12.29 -52.60 -4.56
CA ARG A 529 -13.62 -51.99 -4.81
C ARG A 529 -13.68 -50.52 -4.37
N ARG A 530 -13.17 -50.19 -3.19
CA ARG A 530 -13.12 -48.79 -2.71
C ARG A 530 -12.26 -47.91 -3.61
N ARG A 531 -11.10 -48.39 -4.03
CA ARG A 531 -10.21 -47.66 -4.96
C ARG A 531 -10.87 -47.49 -6.34
N HIS A 532 -11.55 -48.52 -6.85
CA HIS A 532 -12.31 -48.45 -8.09
C HIS A 532 -13.39 -47.35 -8.03
N ALA A 533 -14.21 -47.33 -6.98
CA ALA A 533 -15.26 -46.33 -6.81
C ALA A 533 -14.70 -44.90 -6.69
N ARG A 534 -13.59 -44.72 -5.94
CA ARG A 534 -12.92 -43.41 -5.85
C ARG A 534 -12.36 -42.95 -7.19
N LEU A 535 -11.79 -43.85 -8.00
CA LEU A 535 -11.26 -43.49 -9.31
C LEU A 535 -12.36 -43.06 -10.28
N LEU A 536 -13.54 -43.70 -10.24
CA LEU A 536 -14.70 -43.24 -11.00
C LEU A 536 -15.12 -41.81 -10.60
N GLY A 537 -15.29 -41.55 -9.30
CA GLY A 537 -15.63 -40.20 -8.82
C GLY A 537 -14.57 -39.15 -9.17
N ALA A 538 -13.29 -39.49 -8.99
CA ALA A 538 -12.19 -38.58 -9.31
C ALA A 538 -12.12 -38.22 -10.80
N LEU A 539 -12.46 -39.13 -11.70
CA LEU A 539 -12.51 -38.84 -13.15
C LEU A 539 -13.55 -37.76 -13.47
N ASP A 540 -14.67 -37.72 -12.76
CA ASP A 540 -15.70 -36.72 -12.98
C ASP A 540 -15.34 -35.36 -12.34
N GLU A 541 -14.70 -35.38 -11.16
CA GLU A 541 -14.25 -34.17 -10.46
C GLU A 541 -13.10 -33.44 -11.18
N VAL A 542 -12.20 -34.17 -11.85
CA VAL A 542 -11.03 -33.58 -12.52
C VAL A 542 -11.44 -32.54 -13.58
N ARG A 543 -12.57 -32.74 -14.26
CA ARG A 543 -13.11 -31.75 -15.22
C ARG A 543 -13.44 -30.42 -14.57
N ALA A 544 -13.98 -30.42 -13.36
CA ALA A 544 -14.29 -29.18 -12.63
C ALA A 544 -13.02 -28.37 -12.29
N GLY A 545 -11.84 -29.00 -12.32
CA GLY A 545 -10.55 -28.35 -12.07
C GLY A 545 -9.97 -27.55 -13.25
N PHE A 546 -10.61 -27.57 -14.42
CA PHE A 546 -10.19 -26.80 -15.60
C PHE A 546 -11.35 -26.27 -16.47
N ASP A 547 -12.56 -26.85 -16.38
CA ASP A 547 -13.73 -26.35 -17.12
C ASP A 547 -14.08 -24.91 -16.72
N GLY A 548 -14.38 -24.07 -17.72
CA GLY A 548 -14.77 -22.66 -17.53
C GLY A 548 -13.62 -21.68 -17.30
N TYR A 549 -12.40 -22.17 -16.99
CA TYR A 549 -11.25 -21.31 -16.77
C TYR A 549 -10.83 -20.54 -18.02
N ASP A 550 -10.96 -21.09 -19.23
CA ASP A 550 -10.61 -20.38 -20.48
C ASP A 550 -11.38 -19.06 -20.61
N SER A 551 -12.69 -19.12 -20.40
CA SER A 551 -13.56 -17.94 -20.48
C SER A 551 -13.19 -16.88 -19.44
N ARG A 552 -12.80 -17.31 -18.24
CA ARG A 552 -12.37 -16.42 -17.16
C ARG A 552 -11.01 -15.80 -17.45
N ILE A 553 -10.07 -16.59 -17.98
CA ILE A 553 -8.73 -16.14 -18.35
C ILE A 553 -8.83 -15.10 -19.47
N GLU A 554 -9.64 -15.35 -20.51
CA GLU A 554 -9.85 -14.40 -21.60
C GLU A 554 -10.58 -13.13 -21.14
N ALA A 555 -11.58 -13.24 -20.26
CA ALA A 555 -12.23 -12.07 -19.67
C ALA A 555 -11.25 -11.21 -18.86
N LEU A 556 -10.31 -11.83 -18.14
CA LEU A 556 -9.24 -11.13 -17.43
C LEU A 556 -8.24 -10.49 -18.41
N ARG A 557 -7.85 -11.20 -19.48
CA ARG A 557 -6.98 -10.67 -20.54
C ARG A 557 -7.59 -9.40 -21.14
N GLN A 558 -8.85 -9.45 -21.56
CA GLN A 558 -9.55 -8.30 -22.13
C GLN A 558 -9.61 -7.13 -21.15
N ARG A 559 -9.98 -7.40 -19.88
CA ARG A 559 -10.01 -6.36 -18.86
C ARG A 559 -8.66 -5.67 -18.65
N ILE A 560 -7.56 -6.43 -18.68
CA ILE A 560 -6.21 -5.86 -18.58
C ILE A 560 -5.89 -4.99 -19.81
N LEU A 561 -6.22 -5.48 -21.02
CA LEU A 561 -6.03 -4.73 -22.27
C LEU A 561 -6.84 -3.44 -22.32
N ASP A 562 -8.03 -3.41 -21.72
CA ASP A 562 -8.87 -2.20 -21.60
C ASP A 562 -8.32 -1.21 -20.56
N LEU A 563 -7.74 -1.70 -19.46
CA LEU A 563 -7.21 -0.87 -18.37
C LEU A 563 -5.87 -0.20 -18.72
N LEU A 564 -5.01 -0.87 -19.50
CA LEU A 564 -3.68 -0.35 -19.84
C LEU A 564 -3.72 1.03 -20.52
N PRO A 565 -4.54 1.27 -21.58
CA PRO A 565 -4.70 2.60 -22.17
C PRO A 565 -5.22 3.64 -21.17
N ALA A 566 -6.18 3.27 -20.32
CA ALA A 566 -6.76 4.18 -19.33
C ALA A 566 -5.72 4.63 -18.29
N ILE A 567 -4.89 3.71 -17.79
CA ILE A 567 -3.79 4.02 -16.86
C ILE A 567 -2.77 4.93 -17.53
N ARG A 568 -2.36 4.63 -18.78
CA ARG A 568 -1.43 5.49 -19.54
C ARG A 568 -1.98 6.90 -19.72
N GLN A 569 -3.26 7.03 -20.06
CA GLN A 569 -3.91 8.33 -20.22
C GLN A 569 -3.95 9.10 -18.89
N ALA A 570 -4.36 8.46 -17.79
CA ALA A 570 -4.37 9.06 -16.47
C ALA A 570 -2.96 9.51 -16.03
N ARG A 571 -1.95 8.68 -16.34
CA ARG A 571 -0.54 8.98 -16.02
C ARG A 571 -0.03 10.18 -16.81
N THR A 572 -0.37 10.29 -18.09
CA THR A 572 -0.08 11.47 -18.91
C THR A 572 -0.74 12.72 -18.33
N GLY A 573 -2.03 12.66 -17.99
CA GLY A 573 -2.72 13.81 -17.38
C GLY A 573 -2.10 14.27 -16.06
N THR A 574 -1.66 13.32 -15.22
CA THR A 574 -0.96 13.63 -13.96
C THR A 574 0.42 14.25 -14.21
N SER A 575 1.17 13.74 -15.19
CA SER A 575 2.44 14.31 -15.64
C SER A 575 2.28 15.76 -16.12
N GLU A 576 1.27 16.04 -16.96
CA GLU A 576 0.97 17.39 -17.45
C GLU A 576 0.56 18.34 -16.33
N HIS A 577 -0.16 17.85 -15.31
CA HIS A 577 -0.50 18.64 -14.13
C HIS A 577 0.74 19.02 -13.31
N LEU A 578 1.61 18.06 -13.02
CA LEU A 578 2.89 18.31 -12.32
C LEU A 578 3.79 19.28 -13.08
N GLN A 579 3.89 19.12 -14.42
CA GLN A 579 4.63 20.05 -15.27
C GLN A 579 4.05 21.46 -15.20
N ARG A 580 2.71 21.62 -15.23
CA ARG A 580 2.07 22.93 -15.10
C ARG A 580 2.39 23.61 -13.77
N LEU A 581 2.31 22.88 -12.64
CA LEU A 581 2.63 23.43 -11.32
C LEU A 581 4.09 23.93 -11.26
N ALA A 582 5.02 23.12 -11.77
CA ALA A 582 6.43 23.50 -11.83
C ALA A 582 6.68 24.69 -12.77
N LEU A 583 6.11 24.68 -13.98
CA LEU A 583 6.28 25.76 -14.96
C LEU A 583 5.67 27.07 -14.48
N GLN A 584 4.53 27.04 -13.78
CA GLN A 584 3.91 28.23 -13.22
C GLN A 584 4.84 28.93 -12.23
N GLU A 585 5.44 28.20 -11.30
CA GLU A 585 6.39 28.77 -10.34
C GLU A 585 7.68 29.26 -11.02
N LEU A 586 8.22 28.49 -11.96
CA LEU A 586 9.43 28.89 -12.69
C LEU A 586 9.20 30.17 -13.50
N GLU A 587 8.04 30.32 -14.13
CA GLU A 587 7.72 31.53 -14.90
C GLU A 587 7.54 32.75 -13.98
N VAL A 588 6.90 32.57 -12.81
CA VAL A 588 6.80 33.63 -11.78
C VAL A 588 8.19 34.06 -11.31
N ARG A 589 9.08 33.10 -11.02
CA ARG A 589 10.46 33.39 -10.62
C ARG A 589 11.25 34.07 -11.73
N LYS A 590 11.09 33.64 -12.99
CA LYS A 590 11.71 34.25 -14.16
C LYS A 590 11.30 35.71 -14.32
N GLN A 591 10.00 36.01 -14.22
CA GLN A 591 9.50 37.38 -14.29
C GLN A 591 10.05 38.25 -13.15
N ARG A 592 10.16 37.69 -11.94
CA ARG A 592 10.77 38.37 -10.79
C ARG A 592 12.25 38.72 -11.05
N LEU A 593 13.03 37.78 -11.60
CA LEU A 593 14.43 38.03 -11.97
C LEU A 593 14.56 39.12 -13.03
N VAL A 594 13.66 39.15 -14.02
CA VAL A 594 13.62 40.24 -15.03
C VAL A 594 13.34 41.58 -14.36
N SER A 595 12.38 41.63 -13.43
CA SER A 595 12.08 42.86 -12.68
C SER A 595 13.26 43.32 -11.84
N TYR A 596 13.88 42.44 -11.07
CA TYR A 596 15.03 42.76 -10.22
C TYR A 596 16.24 43.24 -11.02
N ARG A 597 16.54 42.59 -12.15
CA ARG A 597 17.60 43.04 -13.06
C ARG A 597 17.33 44.44 -13.61
N SER A 598 16.11 44.73 -14.03
CA SER A 598 15.70 46.06 -14.51
C SER A 598 15.82 47.12 -13.41
N GLN A 599 15.40 46.79 -12.18
CA GLN A 599 15.55 47.67 -11.01
C GLN A 599 17.02 47.97 -10.71
N ALA A 600 17.88 46.95 -10.72
CA ALA A 600 19.32 47.10 -10.51
C ALA A 600 19.96 48.01 -11.57
N ARG A 601 19.62 47.82 -12.85
CA ARG A 601 20.12 48.67 -13.95
C ARG A 601 19.69 50.12 -13.83
N TYR A 602 18.41 50.35 -13.51
CA TYR A 602 17.90 51.70 -13.34
C TYR A 602 18.52 52.39 -12.13
N ALA A 603 18.69 51.67 -11.02
CA ALA A 603 19.36 52.18 -9.84
C ALA A 603 20.86 52.45 -10.12
N LEU A 604 21.55 51.57 -10.83
CA LEU A 604 22.93 51.75 -11.25
C LEU A 604 23.11 53.03 -12.07
N ALA A 605 22.28 53.25 -13.09
CA ALA A 605 22.31 54.46 -13.91
C ALA A 605 22.11 55.73 -13.07
N ARG A 606 21.11 55.73 -12.18
CA ARG A 606 20.91 56.84 -11.24
C ARG A 606 22.11 57.07 -10.32
N ASN A 607 22.83 56.00 -9.94
CA ASN A 607 24.00 56.14 -9.10
C ASN A 607 25.19 56.76 -9.87
N TYR A 608 25.38 56.41 -11.14
CA TYR A 608 26.36 57.05 -12.02
C TYR A 608 26.07 58.54 -12.25
N ASP A 609 24.79 58.92 -12.48
CA ASP A 609 24.40 60.32 -12.65
C ASP A 609 24.73 61.18 -11.41
N LEU A 610 24.46 60.64 -10.22
CA LEU A 610 24.76 61.30 -8.96
C LEU A 610 26.28 61.43 -8.73
N LEU A 611 27.06 60.40 -9.08
CA LEU A 611 28.52 60.45 -8.97
C LEU A 611 29.11 61.52 -9.92
N ALA A 612 28.60 61.59 -11.16
CA ALA A 612 29.03 62.57 -12.15
C ALA A 612 28.72 64.01 -11.69
N ARG A 613 27.58 64.24 -11.03
CA ARG A 613 27.22 65.56 -10.46
C ARG A 613 28.06 65.97 -9.25
N GLN A 614 28.68 65.01 -8.56
CA GLN A 614 29.53 65.26 -7.39
C GLN A 614 31.00 65.50 -7.76
N GLN A 615 31.41 65.17 -9.00
CA GLN A 615 32.70 65.59 -9.53
C GLN A 615 32.58 67.04 -10.02
N PRO A 616 33.34 68.00 -9.44
CA PRO A 616 33.36 69.36 -9.98
C PRO A 616 33.89 69.31 -11.41
N GLU A 617 33.27 70.06 -12.33
CA GLU A 617 33.90 70.38 -13.62
C GLU A 617 35.32 70.87 -13.33
N ALA A 618 36.32 70.11 -13.78
CA ALA A 618 37.67 70.64 -13.84
C ALA A 618 37.61 71.83 -14.79
N ALA A 619 37.63 73.04 -14.22
CA ALA A 619 37.69 74.28 -14.99
C ALA A 619 38.94 74.23 -15.89
N PRO A 620 38.83 74.70 -17.15
CA PRO A 620 39.81 74.48 -18.20
C PRO A 620 41.20 75.05 -17.92
#